data_AF-A0A2G6BPC5-F1
#
_entry.id   AF-A0A2G6BPC5-F1
#
_cell.length_a   1.000
_cell.length_b   1.000
_cell.length_c   1.000
_cell.angle_alpha   90.00
_cell.angle_beta   90.00
_cell.angle_gamma   90.00
#
_symmetry.space_group_name_H-M   'P 1'
#
loop_
_entity.id
_entity.type
_entity.pdbx_description
1 polymer ?
#
loop_
_entity_poly.entity_id
_entity_poly.type
_entity_poly.pdbx_seq_one_letter_code
_entity_poly.pdbx_strand_id
1 'polypeptide(L)'
;MKGYNLKFNRGDYNSIEFYKLICEKFGFIGSFEEFKSLWANLFSLNEEISDYYMDLHKRGITIILASNTDPIHYSYILKRWKLGFLNSAFLSYEHKVIKPDLNFYSSLTKFGNLDPENCIFIDDLEENVKSAKDYGYSVIHHKENYSTIEKIERFLNAVRN
;
A
#
# COMPACT_ATOMS: atom_id res chain seq x y z
N MET A 1 6.20 -18.17 8.93
CA MET A 1 5.13 -17.18 8.68
C MET A 1 5.28 -16.43 7.34
N LYS A 2 6.46 -15.88 7.02
CA LYS A 2 6.67 -14.93 5.89
C LYS A 2 6.05 -15.33 4.54
N GLY A 3 6.22 -16.58 4.09
CA GLY A 3 5.63 -17.05 2.83
C GLY A 3 4.09 -17.14 2.83
N TYR A 4 3.48 -17.46 3.98
CA TYR A 4 2.02 -17.52 4.10
C TYR A 4 1.41 -16.12 4.14
N ASN A 5 2.08 -15.17 4.80
CA ASN A 5 1.66 -13.77 4.80
C ASN A 5 1.61 -13.19 3.38
N LEU A 6 2.67 -13.40 2.58
CA LEU A 6 2.69 -12.93 1.18
C LEU A 6 1.54 -13.52 0.35
N LYS A 7 1.22 -14.80 0.54
CA LYS A 7 0.07 -15.44 -0.12
C LYS A 7 -1.26 -14.85 0.32
N PHE A 8 -1.41 -14.54 1.61
CA PHE A 8 -2.61 -13.86 2.10
C PHE A 8 -2.73 -12.44 1.55
N ASN A 9 -1.63 -11.68 1.51
CA ASN A 9 -1.60 -10.34 0.91
C ASN A 9 -1.88 -10.37 -0.59
N ARG A 10 -1.44 -11.40 -1.32
CA ARG A 10 -1.83 -11.59 -2.73
C ARG A 10 -3.29 -12.02 -2.88
N GLY A 11 -3.94 -12.47 -1.81
CA GLY A 11 -5.31 -12.95 -1.82
C GLY A 11 -5.46 -14.40 -2.26
N ASP A 12 -4.43 -15.22 -2.11
CA ASP A 12 -4.51 -16.68 -2.32
C ASP A 12 -5.42 -17.36 -1.28
N TYR A 13 -5.66 -16.69 -0.16
CA TYR A 13 -6.54 -17.10 0.92
C TYR A 13 -7.53 -15.98 1.24
N ASN A 14 -8.76 -16.33 1.58
CA ASN A 14 -9.62 -15.42 2.32
C ASN A 14 -9.25 -15.40 3.81
N SER A 15 -9.81 -14.46 4.58
CA SER A 15 -9.45 -14.27 5.99
C SER A 15 -9.72 -15.49 6.88
N ILE A 16 -10.76 -16.27 6.59
CA ILE A 16 -11.10 -17.49 7.34
C ILE A 16 -10.14 -18.63 6.99
N GLU A 17 -9.81 -18.79 5.72
CA GLU A 17 -8.83 -19.78 5.25
C GLU A 17 -7.45 -19.51 5.85
N PHE A 18 -7.03 -18.25 5.83
CA PHE A 18 -5.77 -17.85 6.44
C PHE A 18 -5.77 -18.09 7.95
N TYR A 19 -6.83 -17.71 8.66
CA TYR A 19 -6.99 -18.02 10.08
C TYR A 19 -6.88 -19.53 10.38
N LYS A 20 -7.61 -20.38 9.66
CA LYS A 20 -7.54 -21.85 9.83
C LYS A 20 -6.13 -22.38 9.58
N LEU A 21 -5.47 -21.89 8.53
CA LEU A 21 -4.08 -22.21 8.25
C LEU A 21 -3.15 -21.81 9.41
N ILE A 22 -3.38 -20.66 10.04
CA ILE A 22 -2.60 -20.23 11.21
C ILE A 22 -2.84 -21.16 12.41
N CYS A 23 -4.09 -21.52 12.71
CA CYS A 23 -4.41 -22.51 13.74
C CYS A 23 -3.69 -23.83 13.50
N GLU A 24 -3.79 -24.38 12.28
CA GLU A 24 -3.23 -25.70 11.94
C GLU A 24 -1.70 -25.71 11.90
N LYS A 25 -1.07 -24.69 11.31
CA LYS A 25 0.39 -24.68 11.08
C LYS A 25 1.18 -24.15 12.26
N PHE A 26 0.60 -23.25 13.05
CA PHE A 26 1.31 -22.54 14.11
C PHE A 26 0.68 -22.74 15.48
N GLY A 27 -0.39 -23.54 15.60
CA GLY A 27 -1.00 -23.89 16.88
C GLY A 27 -1.68 -22.71 17.57
N PHE A 28 -2.16 -21.72 16.81
CA PHE A 28 -2.92 -20.61 17.40
C PHE A 28 -4.23 -21.14 17.99
N ILE A 29 -4.43 -20.89 19.28
CA ILE A 29 -5.64 -21.24 20.03
C ILE A 29 -6.33 -19.94 20.40
N GLY A 30 -7.45 -19.67 19.74
CA GLY A 30 -8.26 -18.47 19.93
C GLY A 30 -9.36 -18.44 18.87
N SER A 31 -10.32 -17.54 19.03
CA SER A 31 -11.37 -17.26 18.07
C SER A 31 -10.85 -16.48 16.86
N PHE A 32 -11.63 -16.44 15.79
CA PHE A 32 -11.33 -15.61 14.63
C PHE A 32 -11.33 -14.10 14.96
N GLU A 33 -12.14 -13.66 15.90
CA GLU A 33 -12.16 -12.25 16.34
C GLU A 33 -10.88 -11.88 17.10
N GLU A 34 -10.41 -12.75 17.99
CA GLU A 34 -9.12 -12.57 18.68
C GLU A 34 -7.97 -12.55 17.67
N PHE A 35 -7.99 -13.47 16.68
CA PHE A 35 -7.02 -13.48 15.60
C PHE A 35 -7.00 -12.15 14.84
N LYS A 36 -8.16 -11.64 14.39
CA LYS A 36 -8.24 -10.35 13.68
C LYS A 36 -7.70 -9.20 14.52
N SER A 37 -8.05 -9.15 15.81
CA SER A 37 -7.59 -8.12 16.73
C SER A 37 -6.07 -8.11 16.85
N LEU A 38 -5.46 -9.28 17.04
CA LEU A 38 -4.00 -9.43 17.13
C LEU A 38 -3.30 -9.13 15.80
N TRP A 39 -3.86 -9.63 14.69
CA TRP A 39 -3.28 -9.47 13.35
C TRP A 39 -3.27 -8.01 12.91
N ALA A 40 -4.28 -7.23 13.29
CA ALA A 40 -4.44 -5.84 12.85
C ALA A 40 -3.76 -4.80 13.76
N ASN A 41 -3.29 -5.19 14.95
CA ASN A 41 -2.74 -4.25 15.94
C ASN A 41 -1.26 -3.87 15.67
N LEU A 42 -0.93 -3.53 14.42
CA LEU A 42 0.44 -3.27 13.97
C LEU A 42 0.63 -1.87 13.38
N PHE A 43 -0.44 -1.07 13.27
CA PHE A 43 -0.43 0.18 12.52
C PHE A 43 -0.48 1.42 13.41
N SER A 44 0.27 2.44 13.01
CA SER A 44 0.15 3.82 13.46
C SER A 44 -0.02 4.73 12.25
N LEU A 45 -0.72 5.86 12.43
CA LEU A 45 -0.82 6.87 11.39
C LEU A 45 0.40 7.79 11.47
N ASN A 46 1.02 8.06 10.33
CA ASN A 46 1.99 9.13 10.19
C ASN A 46 1.23 10.43 9.94
N GLU A 47 0.96 11.19 11.00
CA GLU A 47 0.12 12.40 10.95
C GLU A 47 0.71 13.46 10.02
N GLU A 48 2.03 13.68 10.05
CA GLU A 48 2.71 14.64 9.18
C GLU A 48 2.52 14.33 7.69
N ILE A 49 2.70 13.07 7.28
CA ILE A 49 2.47 12.64 5.89
C ILE A 49 0.98 12.69 5.54
N SER A 50 0.11 12.33 6.47
CA SER A 50 -1.35 12.40 6.27
C SER A 50 -1.82 13.84 6.01
N ASP A 51 -1.34 14.80 6.81
CA ASP A 51 -1.65 16.22 6.64
C ASP A 51 -1.10 16.77 5.33
N TYR A 52 0.12 16.36 4.96
CA TYR A 52 0.71 16.72 3.68
C TYR A 52 -0.08 16.16 2.48
N TYR A 53 -0.51 14.90 2.53
CA TYR A 53 -1.36 14.32 1.48
C TYR A 53 -2.74 14.97 1.41
N MET A 54 -3.27 15.45 2.53
CA MET A 54 -4.48 16.27 2.52
C MET A 54 -4.27 17.61 1.79
N ASP A 55 -3.11 18.25 1.93
CA ASP A 55 -2.75 19.44 1.14
C ASP A 55 -2.66 19.12 -0.36
N LEU A 56 -1.94 18.05 -0.73
CA LEU A 56 -1.83 17.61 -2.12
C LEU A 56 -3.20 17.32 -2.75
N HIS A 57 -4.07 16.64 -2.01
CA HIS A 57 -5.44 16.36 -2.45
C HIS A 57 -6.22 17.67 -2.72
N LYS A 58 -6.13 18.66 -1.82
CA LYS A 58 -6.76 19.99 -2.03
C LYS A 58 -6.20 20.74 -3.23
N ARG A 59 -4.93 20.50 -3.58
CA ARG A 59 -4.27 21.03 -4.79
C ARG A 59 -4.69 20.30 -6.07
N GLY A 60 -5.58 19.31 -5.99
CA GLY A 60 -6.07 18.54 -7.13
C GLY A 60 -5.13 17.41 -7.57
N ILE A 61 -4.14 17.05 -6.75
CA ILE A 61 -3.25 15.92 -7.03
C ILE A 61 -4.00 14.61 -6.74
N THR A 62 -3.94 13.69 -7.69
CA THR A 62 -4.51 12.35 -7.53
C THR A 62 -3.60 11.50 -6.66
N ILE A 63 -4.15 10.94 -5.57
CA ILE A 63 -3.43 10.08 -4.64
C ILE A 63 -4.08 8.70 -4.63
N ILE A 64 -3.32 7.68 -5.01
CA ILE A 64 -3.75 6.28 -5.03
C ILE A 64 -2.92 5.50 -4.02
N LEU A 65 -3.58 4.84 -3.07
CA LEU A 65 -2.91 3.88 -2.18
C LEU A 65 -2.59 2.61 -2.98
N ALA A 66 -1.32 2.22 -3.10
CA ALA A 66 -0.91 1.01 -3.80
C ALA A 66 -0.18 0.05 -2.84
N SER A 67 -0.90 -0.92 -2.27
CA SER A 67 -0.43 -1.66 -1.09
C SER A 67 -0.44 -3.18 -1.26
N ASN A 68 0.65 -3.81 -0.79
CA ASN A 68 0.66 -5.23 -0.45
C ASN A 68 -0.01 -5.38 0.92
N THR A 69 -1.29 -5.72 0.94
CA THR A 69 -2.08 -5.81 2.19
C THR A 69 -3.11 -6.92 2.11
N ASP A 70 -3.87 -7.10 3.19
CA ASP A 70 -4.92 -8.10 3.32
C ASP A 70 -6.25 -7.47 3.79
N PRO A 71 -7.39 -8.19 3.68
CA PRO A 71 -8.70 -7.66 4.05
C PRO A 71 -8.83 -7.28 5.53
N ILE A 72 -8.10 -7.95 6.44
CA ILE A 72 -8.15 -7.69 7.87
C ILE A 72 -7.44 -6.37 8.16
N HIS A 73 -6.23 -6.18 7.64
CA HIS A 73 -5.45 -4.95 7.80
C HIS A 73 -6.18 -3.75 7.19
N TYR A 74 -6.62 -3.86 5.94
CA TYR A 74 -7.26 -2.74 5.26
C TYR A 74 -8.56 -2.30 5.94
N SER A 75 -9.43 -3.25 6.31
CA SER A 75 -10.67 -2.93 7.01
C SER A 75 -10.44 -2.33 8.40
N TYR A 76 -9.38 -2.73 9.10
CA TYR A 76 -9.00 -2.14 10.38
C TYR A 76 -8.53 -0.69 10.20
N ILE A 77 -7.66 -0.42 9.23
CA ILE A 77 -7.13 0.92 8.94
C ILE A 77 -8.26 1.90 8.63
N LEU A 78 -9.20 1.53 7.75
CA LEU A 78 -10.32 2.40 7.37
C LEU A 78 -11.29 2.68 8.52
N LYS A 79 -11.45 1.76 9.47
CA LYS A 79 -12.28 1.98 10.67
C LYS A 79 -11.61 2.94 11.66
N ARG A 80 -10.28 2.95 11.70
CA ARG A 80 -9.50 3.70 12.69
C ARG A 80 -9.15 5.10 12.24
N TRP A 81 -8.86 5.30 10.96
CA TRP A 81 -8.42 6.59 10.42
C TRP A 81 -9.20 7.00 9.19
N LYS A 82 -9.46 8.31 9.06
CA LYS A 82 -10.11 8.91 7.90
C LYS A 82 -9.07 9.29 6.86
N LEU A 83 -8.88 8.45 5.85
CA LEU A 83 -7.93 8.68 4.75
C LEU A 83 -8.59 9.46 3.60
N GLY A 84 -9.23 10.59 3.91
CA GLY A 84 -10.04 11.37 2.96
C GLY A 84 -9.26 12.02 1.82
N PHE A 85 -7.93 11.93 1.85
CA PHE A 85 -7.04 12.38 0.78
C PHE A 85 -6.89 11.34 -0.35
N LEU A 86 -7.27 10.08 -0.12
CA LEU A 86 -7.17 9.02 -1.13
C LEU A 86 -8.29 9.15 -2.16
N ASN A 87 -7.92 9.20 -3.45
CA ASN A 87 -8.86 9.11 -4.56
C ASN A 87 -9.29 7.66 -4.79
N SER A 88 -8.37 6.72 -4.60
CA SER A 88 -8.64 5.28 -4.72
C SER A 88 -7.58 4.46 -3.99
N ALA A 89 -7.84 3.15 -3.85
CA ALA A 89 -6.91 2.19 -3.28
C ALA A 89 -6.79 0.97 -4.21
N PHE A 90 -5.57 0.66 -4.62
CA PHE A 90 -5.18 -0.54 -5.35
C PHE A 90 -4.57 -1.53 -4.37
N LEU A 91 -5.31 -2.62 -4.10
CA LEU A 91 -5.00 -3.57 -3.04
C LEU A 91 -4.60 -4.92 -3.63
N SER A 92 -3.43 -5.43 -3.24
CA SER A 92 -2.88 -6.68 -3.78
C SER A 92 -3.85 -7.86 -3.74
N TYR A 93 -4.62 -8.01 -2.65
CA TYR A 93 -5.52 -9.14 -2.46
C TYR A 93 -6.75 -9.12 -3.37
N GLU A 94 -7.15 -7.94 -3.85
CA GLU A 94 -8.27 -7.73 -4.77
C GLU A 94 -7.84 -8.01 -6.21
N HIS A 95 -6.61 -7.61 -6.56
CA HIS A 95 -6.08 -7.73 -7.91
C HIS A 95 -5.21 -8.98 -8.16
N LYS A 96 -4.94 -9.78 -7.13
CA LYS A 96 -4.11 -11.00 -7.19
C LYS A 96 -2.68 -10.77 -7.69
N VAL A 97 -2.15 -9.59 -7.46
CA VAL A 97 -0.79 -9.17 -7.83
C VAL A 97 -0.10 -8.58 -6.61
N ILE A 98 1.23 -8.66 -6.54
CA ILE A 98 2.00 -8.22 -5.37
C ILE A 98 3.31 -7.55 -5.80
N LYS A 99 3.69 -6.45 -5.15
CA LYS A 99 5.04 -5.89 -5.31
C LYS A 99 6.08 -6.89 -4.76
N PRO A 100 7.27 -7.01 -5.35
CA PRO A 100 7.82 -6.20 -6.45
C PRO A 100 7.56 -6.74 -7.87
N ASP A 101 6.57 -7.63 -8.10
CA ASP A 101 6.28 -8.16 -9.44
C ASP A 101 5.88 -7.02 -10.41
N LEU A 102 6.48 -7.00 -11.62
CA LEU A 102 6.14 -6.06 -12.69
C LEU A 102 4.65 -6.05 -13.03
N ASN A 103 3.96 -7.19 -12.88
CA ASN A 103 2.53 -7.29 -13.09
C ASN A 103 1.72 -6.39 -12.15
N PHE A 104 2.21 -6.14 -10.93
CA PHE A 104 1.58 -5.21 -9.98
C PHE A 104 1.49 -3.81 -10.57
N TYR A 105 2.62 -3.27 -11.04
CA TYR A 105 2.71 -1.93 -11.60
C TYR A 105 1.87 -1.80 -12.87
N SER A 106 1.93 -2.79 -13.76
CA SER A 106 1.09 -2.78 -14.96
C SER A 106 -0.42 -2.80 -14.67
N SER A 107 -0.82 -3.48 -13.59
CA SER A 107 -2.22 -3.56 -13.16
C SER A 107 -2.66 -2.27 -12.48
N LEU A 108 -1.78 -1.66 -11.68
CA LEU A 108 -1.97 -0.35 -11.08
C LEU A 108 -2.16 0.74 -12.14
N THR A 109 -1.30 0.76 -13.18
CA THR A 109 -1.40 1.72 -14.29
C THR A 109 -2.74 1.62 -14.99
N LYS A 110 -3.18 0.39 -15.31
CA LYS A 110 -4.50 0.16 -15.93
C LYS A 110 -5.65 0.55 -15.03
N PHE A 111 -5.57 0.21 -13.74
CA PHE A 111 -6.60 0.53 -12.75
C PHE A 111 -6.82 2.04 -12.60
N GLY A 112 -5.73 2.81 -12.47
CA GLY A 112 -5.81 4.25 -12.30
C GLY A 112 -5.88 5.04 -13.61
N ASN A 113 -5.86 4.38 -14.77
CA ASN A 113 -5.66 5.01 -16.08
C ASN A 113 -4.49 6.00 -16.06
N LEU A 114 -3.36 5.54 -15.53
CA LEU A 114 -2.18 6.36 -15.25
C LEU A 114 -1.24 6.41 -16.46
N ASP A 115 -0.53 7.52 -16.57
CA ASP A 115 0.69 7.61 -17.36
C ASP A 115 1.89 7.52 -16.41
N PRO A 116 2.69 6.42 -16.44
CA PRO A 116 3.79 6.22 -15.51
C PRO A 116 4.81 7.36 -15.48
N GLU A 117 5.06 8.03 -16.62
CA GLU A 117 6.02 9.14 -16.72
C GLU A 117 5.56 10.37 -15.90
N ASN A 118 4.24 10.55 -15.78
CA ASN A 118 3.59 11.62 -15.02
C ASN A 118 3.25 11.22 -13.58
N CYS A 119 3.70 10.04 -13.14
CA CYS A 119 3.42 9.51 -11.81
C CYS A 119 4.70 9.36 -10.99
N ILE A 120 4.57 9.57 -9.68
CA ILE A 120 5.61 9.26 -8.71
C ILE A 120 5.15 8.13 -7.77
N PHE A 121 5.92 7.06 -7.70
CA PHE A 121 5.67 5.91 -6.84
C PHE A 121 6.56 5.99 -5.59
N ILE A 122 5.95 5.85 -4.41
CA ILE A 122 6.61 6.05 -3.11
C ILE A 122 6.47 4.77 -2.30
N ASP A 123 7.59 4.21 -1.86
CA ASP A 123 7.62 2.96 -1.09
C ASP A 123 8.87 2.92 -0.19
N ASP A 124 8.76 2.25 0.96
CA ASP A 124 9.85 2.10 1.93
C ASP A 124 10.76 0.90 1.62
N LEU A 125 10.32 -0.04 0.78
CA LEU A 125 11.13 -1.20 0.40
C LEU A 125 11.87 -0.93 -0.92
N GLU A 126 13.20 -1.03 -0.87
CA GLU A 126 14.08 -0.79 -2.02
C GLU A 126 13.74 -1.67 -3.24
N GLU A 127 13.34 -2.93 -3.03
CA GLU A 127 12.94 -3.84 -4.10
C GLU A 127 11.68 -3.38 -4.86
N ASN A 128 10.73 -2.77 -4.14
CA ASN A 128 9.52 -2.19 -4.72
C ASN A 128 9.84 -0.92 -5.48
N VAL A 129 10.70 -0.06 -4.92
CA VAL A 129 11.17 1.17 -5.58
C VAL A 129 11.90 0.84 -6.88
N LYS A 130 12.82 -0.14 -6.84
CA LYS A 130 13.56 -0.56 -8.02
C LYS A 130 12.63 -1.06 -9.11
N SER A 131 11.67 -1.93 -8.76
CA SER A 131 10.77 -2.51 -9.76
C SER A 131 9.77 -1.51 -10.33
N ALA A 132 9.32 -0.54 -9.52
CA ALA A 132 8.51 0.59 -10.02
C ALA A 132 9.29 1.44 -11.03
N LYS A 133 10.58 1.69 -10.75
CA LYS A 133 11.47 2.43 -11.66
C LYS A 133 11.71 1.67 -12.95
N ASP A 134 12.00 0.37 -12.86
CA ASP A 134 12.21 -0.50 -14.02
C ASP A 134 10.95 -0.59 -14.90
N TYR A 135 9.76 -0.45 -14.29
CA TYR A 135 8.49 -0.38 -15.03
C TYR A 135 8.26 0.96 -15.75
N GLY A 136 8.80 2.07 -15.23
CA GLY A 136 8.72 3.40 -15.85
C GLY A 136 8.19 4.53 -14.96
N TYR A 137 7.95 4.27 -13.67
CA TYR A 137 7.55 5.33 -12.73
C TYR A 137 8.74 6.20 -12.32
N SER A 138 8.50 7.49 -12.05
CA SER A 138 9.37 8.24 -11.13
C SER A 138 9.23 7.64 -9.74
N VAL A 139 10.31 7.58 -8.95
CA VAL A 139 10.28 6.86 -7.66
C VAL A 139 10.90 7.62 -6.50
N ILE A 140 10.36 7.39 -5.30
CA ILE A 140 10.95 7.80 -4.04
C ILE A 140 11.04 6.59 -3.12
N HIS A 141 12.26 6.26 -2.69
CA HIS A 141 12.49 5.40 -1.53
C HIS A 141 12.22 6.20 -0.27
N HIS A 142 11.09 5.93 0.37
CA HIS A 142 10.70 6.57 1.63
C HIS A 142 11.62 6.09 2.76
N LYS A 143 12.25 7.04 3.44
CA LYS A 143 13.07 6.79 4.63
C LYS A 143 12.70 7.72 5.77
N GLU A 144 12.45 8.99 5.43
CA GLU A 144 12.06 10.04 6.36
C GLU A 144 11.04 10.96 5.70
N ASN A 145 10.15 11.53 6.52
CA ASN A 145 9.07 12.40 6.07
C ASN A 145 9.59 13.61 5.29
N TYR A 146 10.49 14.39 5.90
CA TYR A 146 11.05 15.60 5.31
C TYR A 146 11.63 15.36 3.92
N SER A 147 12.51 14.36 3.77
CA SER A 147 13.14 14.06 2.48
C SER A 147 12.16 13.54 1.42
N THR A 148 11.06 12.91 1.86
CA THR A 148 10.00 12.44 0.97
C THR A 148 9.19 13.61 0.44
N ILE A 149 8.74 14.49 1.35
CA ILE A 149 7.98 15.70 1.02
C ILE A 149 8.80 16.59 0.07
N GLU A 150 10.07 16.83 0.38
CA GLU A 150 10.95 17.64 -0.47
C GLU A 150 11.06 17.08 -1.90
N LYS A 151 11.20 15.76 -2.05
CA LYS A 151 11.28 15.11 -3.37
C LYS A 151 9.96 15.18 -4.14
N ILE A 152 8.82 15.07 -3.45
CA ILE A 152 7.50 15.24 -4.06
C ILE A 152 7.35 16.67 -4.60
N GLU A 153 7.67 17.69 -3.80
CA GLU A 153 7.56 19.08 -4.27
C GLU A 153 8.49 19.38 -5.44
N ARG A 154 9.72 18.83 -5.44
CA ARG A 154 10.64 18.96 -6.59
C ARG A 154 10.04 18.34 -7.86
N PHE A 155 9.45 17.16 -7.76
CA PHE A 155 8.77 16.51 -8.89
C PHE A 155 7.60 17.35 -9.40
N LEU A 156 6.73 17.82 -8.50
CA LEU A 156 5.56 18.64 -8.86
C LEU A 156 5.96 19.96 -9.53
N ASN A 157 7.07 20.57 -9.11
CA ASN A 157 7.57 21.79 -9.73
C ASN A 157 8.21 21.54 -11.11
N ALA A 158 8.80 20.37 -11.34
CA ALA A 158 9.37 20.02 -12.64
C ALA A 158 8.29 19.78 -13.71
N VAL A 159 7.15 19.20 -13.35
CA VAL A 159 6.03 18.92 -14.28
C VAL A 159 5.20 20.17 -14.61
N ARG A 160 5.29 21.22 -13.79
CA ARG A 160 4.59 22.50 -14.03
C ARG A 160 5.27 23.42 -15.05
N ASN A 161 6.52 23.14 -15.43
CA ASN A 161 7.29 23.89 -16.42
C ASN A 161 7.32 23.17 -17.75
#